data_AF-A0A444ZN43-F1
#
_entry.id   AF-A0A444ZN43-F1
#
_cell.length_a   1.000
_cell.length_b   1.000
_cell.length_c   1.000
_cell.angle_alpha   90.00
_cell.angle_beta   90.00
_cell.angle_gamma   90.00
#
_symmetry.space_group_name_H-M   'P 1'
#
loop_
_entity.id
_entity.type
_entity.pdbx_description
1 polymer ?
#
loop_
_entity_poly.entity_id
_entity_poly.type
_entity_poly.pdbx_seq_one_letter_code
_entity_poly.pdbx_strand_id
1 'polypeptide(L)' 'MQITNSFGEKLGQGEYDFIRFTSLTFEEEEKIIIKKILLVGLWYIQIDPLKRPSMSKVVKMLQGQLKSIPYL' A
#
# COMPACT_ATOMS: atom_id res chain seq x y z
N MET A 1 -11.93 -22.90 -25.37
CA MET A 1 -11.18 -23.14 -24.12
C MET A 1 -10.97 -21.78 -23.47
N GLN A 2 -11.81 -21.42 -22.50
CA GLN A 2 -11.70 -20.13 -21.81
C GLN A 2 -10.58 -20.22 -20.79
N ILE A 3 -9.42 -19.67 -21.11
CA ILE A 3 -8.39 -19.38 -20.11
C ILE A 3 -8.29 -17.85 -20.06
N THR A 4 -9.34 -17.21 -19.54
CA THR A 4 -9.28 -15.80 -19.18
C THR A 4 -8.66 -15.71 -17.79
N ASN A 5 -7.40 -15.27 -17.74
CA ASN A 5 -6.78 -14.47 -16.68
C ASN A 5 -7.34 -14.58 -15.23
N SER A 6 -7.50 -15.78 -14.66
CA SER A 6 -7.92 -15.93 -13.26
C SER A 6 -6.90 -15.35 -12.26
N PHE A 7 -5.65 -15.17 -12.69
CA PHE A 7 -4.62 -14.50 -11.92
C PHE A 7 -4.88 -12.98 -11.81
N GLY A 8 -5.37 -12.35 -12.89
CA GLY A 8 -5.75 -10.93 -12.88
C GLY A 8 -6.99 -10.66 -12.04
N GLU A 9 -7.98 -11.58 -12.09
CA GLU A 9 -9.19 -11.49 -11.28
C GLU A 9 -8.90 -11.68 -9.77
N LYS A 10 -7.97 -12.57 -9.40
CA LYS A 10 -7.54 -12.76 -8.00
C LYS A 10 -6.82 -11.54 -7.42
N LEU A 11 -6.05 -10.80 -8.22
CA LEU A 11 -5.40 -9.57 -7.78
C LEU A 11 -6.42 -8.46 -7.53
N GLY A 12 -7.39 -8.30 -8.44
CA GLY A 12 -8.50 -7.36 -8.25
C GLY A 12 -9.28 -7.71 -6.98
N GLN A 13 -9.66 -8.98 -6.79
CA GLN A 13 -10.47 -9.40 -5.66
C GLN A 13 -9.74 -9.25 -4.31
N GLY A 14 -8.45 -9.56 -4.26
CA GLY A 14 -7.62 -9.32 -3.07
C GLY A 14 -7.46 -7.84 -2.74
N GLU A 15 -7.38 -6.97 -3.74
CA GLU A 15 -7.32 -5.51 -3.54
C GLU A 15 -8.66 -4.95 -3.01
N TYR A 16 -9.79 -5.40 -3.58
CA TYR A 16 -11.13 -5.02 -3.09
C TYR A 16 -11.40 -5.51 -1.67
N ASP A 17 -11.04 -6.76 -1.36
CA ASP A 17 -11.22 -7.32 -0.02
C ASP A 17 -10.35 -6.61 1.01
N PHE A 18 -9.15 -6.20 0.63
CA PHE A 18 -8.23 -5.47 1.50
C PHE A 18 -8.68 -4.01 1.74
N ILE A 19 -9.16 -3.32 0.70
CA ILE A 19 -9.78 -1.98 0.84
C ILE A 19 -11.02 -2.07 1.71
N ARG A 20 -11.86 -3.09 1.52
CA ARG A 20 -13.07 -3.31 2.32
C ARG A 20 -12.76 -3.65 3.77
N PHE A 21 -11.75 -4.50 4.01
CA PHE A 21 -11.23 -4.80 5.35
C PHE A 21 -10.78 -3.52 6.06
N THR A 22 -9.89 -2.75 5.42
CA THR A 22 -9.40 -1.48 5.99
C THR A 22 -10.49 -0.45 6.24
N SER A 23 -11.57 -0.48 5.45
CA SER A 23 -12.73 0.42 5.59
C SER A 23 -13.65 0.06 6.75
N LEU A 24 -13.77 -1.24 7.09
CA LEU A 24 -14.73 -1.77 8.06
C LEU A 24 -14.16 -1.91 9.48
N THR A 25 -12.85 -2.10 9.64
CA THR A 25 -12.24 -2.43 10.95
C THR A 25 -11.50 -1.30 11.63
N PHE A 26 -11.17 -0.21 10.93
CA PHE A 26 -10.32 0.85 11.45
C PHE A 26 -11.02 2.21 11.39
N GLU A 27 -10.76 3.07 12.37
CA GLU A 27 -11.27 4.43 12.39
C GLU A 27 -10.53 5.34 11.39
N GLU A 28 -11.08 6.51 11.06
CA GLU A 28 -10.49 7.40 10.04
C GLU A 28 -9.03 7.80 10.35
N GLU A 29 -8.67 7.97 11.63
CA GLU A 29 -7.31 8.27 12.06
C GLU A 29 -6.36 7.07 11.83
N GLU A 30 -6.83 5.85 12.11
CA GLU A 30 -6.07 4.61 11.91
C GLU A 30 -5.91 4.29 10.42
N LYS A 31 -6.93 4.58 9.60
CA LYS A 31 -6.86 4.42 8.13
C LYS A 31 -5.73 5.23 7.52
N ILE A 32 -5.42 6.41 8.05
CA ILE A 32 -4.29 7.23 7.59
C ILE A 32 -2.97 6.50 7.83
N ILE A 33 -2.78 5.92 9.02
CA ILE A 33 -1.56 5.18 9.38
C ILE A 33 -1.42 3.94 8.49
N ILE A 34 -2.51 3.18 8.33
CA ILE A 34 -2.53 1.97 7.52
C ILE A 34 -2.18 2.29 6.07
N LYS A 35 -2.76 3.33 5.48
CA LYS A 35 -2.43 3.78 4.11
C LYS A 35 -0.95 4.10 3.96
N LYS A 36 -0.31 4.75 4.95
CA LYS A 36 1.15 5.00 4.90
C LYS A 36 1.96 3.70 4.93
N ILE A 37 1.59 2.76 5.80
CA ILE A 37 2.26 1.46 5.92
C ILE A 37 2.13 0.67 4.62
N LEU A 38 0.94 0.67 4.00
CA LEU A 38 0.71 0.07 2.68
C LEU A 38 1.56 0.68 1.60
N LEU A 39 1.56 2.01 1.48
CA LEU A 39 2.33 2.69 0.46
C LEU A 39 3.81 2.35 0.60
N VAL A 40 4.34 2.43 1.82
CA VAL A 40 5.72 2.03 2.11
C VAL A 40 5.96 0.54 1.78
N GLY A 41 5.07 -0.36 2.20
CA GLY A 41 5.19 -1.81 1.98
C GLY A 41 5.15 -2.19 0.50
N LEU A 42 4.18 -1.66 -0.24
CA LEU A 42 4.06 -1.80 -1.70
C LEU A 42 5.30 -1.26 -2.40
N TRP A 43 5.86 -0.16 -1.91
CA TRP A 43 7.06 0.41 -2.49
C TRP A 43 8.28 -0.50 -2.36
N TYR A 44 8.38 -1.25 -1.26
CA TYR A 44 9.45 -2.21 -1.04
C TYR A 44 9.31 -3.50 -1.86
N ILE A 45 8.12 -3.79 -2.38
CA ILE A 45 7.83 -4.91 -3.28
C ILE A 45 8.26 -4.57 -4.73
N GLN A 46 8.44 -3.29 -5.09
CA GLN A 46 8.90 -2.92 -6.44
C GLN A 46 10.31 -3.46 -6.74
N ILE A 47 10.51 -3.90 -7.99
CA ILE A 47 11.73 -4.58 -8.49
C ILE A 47 12.93 -3.63 -8.54
N ASP A 48 12.72 -2.31 -8.66
CA ASP A 48 13.80 -1.33 -8.80
C ASP A 48 14.40 -0.94 -7.44
N PRO A 49 15.63 -1.39 -7.12
CA PRO A 49 16.27 -1.11 -5.83
C PRO A 49 16.63 0.37 -5.64
N LEU A 50 16.72 1.17 -6.72
CA LEU A 50 17.06 2.59 -6.65
C LEU A 50 15.88 3.45 -6.16
N LYS A 51 14.65 2.94 -6.30
CA LYS A 51 13.45 3.62 -5.82
C LYS A 51 13.15 3.35 -4.35
N ARG A 52 13.87 2.40 -3.73
CA ARG A 52 13.70 2.05 -2.33
C ARG A 52 14.25 3.17 -1.43
N PRO A 53 13.40 3.85 -0.64
CA PRO A 53 13.89 4.86 0.30
C PRO A 53 14.71 4.21 1.43
N SER A 54 15.63 4.97 2.03
CA SER A 54 16.35 4.49 3.22
C SER A 54 15.40 4.37 4.42
N MET A 55 15.71 3.46 5.36
CA MET A 55 14.87 3.24 6.56
C MET A 55 14.65 4.53 7.36
N SER A 56 15.64 5.41 7.45
CA SER A 56 15.49 6.72 8.11
C SER A 56 14.47 7.63 7.41
N LYS A 57 14.36 7.54 6.08
CA LYS A 57 13.35 8.27 5.30
C LYS A 57 11.97 7.66 5.48
N VAL A 58 11.86 6.32 5.52
CA VAL A 58 10.62 5.60 5.83
C VAL A 58 10.07 5.99 7.20
N VAL A 59 10.91 6.03 8.24
CA VAL A 59 10.47 6.43 9.59
C VAL A 59 9.92 7.86 9.59
N LYS A 60 10.61 8.80 8.91
CA LYS A 60 10.12 10.19 8.77
C LYS A 60 8.78 10.26 8.02
N MET A 61 8.58 9.41 7.02
CA MET A 61 7.33 9.34 6.26
C MET A 61 6.16 8.76 7.08
N LEU A 62 6.43 7.76 7.94
CA LEU A 62 5.43 7.18 8.82
C LEU A 62 5.01 8.16 9.95
N GLN A 63 5.99 8.89 10.51
CA GLN A 63 5.76 9.91 11.54
C GLN A 63 5.19 11.22 10.98
N GLY A 64 5.52 11.58 9.73
CA GLY A 64 5.07 12.80 9.06
C GLY A 64 3.66 12.71 8.46
N GLN A 65 3.17 13.77 7.81
CA GLN A 65 1.87 13.77 7.11
C GLN A 65 1.90 12.88 5.86
N LEU A 66 0.75 12.43 5.35
CA LEU A 66 0.69 11.60 4.13
C LEU A 66 1.43 12.26 2.94
N LYS A 67 1.31 13.58 2.80
CA LYS A 67 2.00 14.41 1.79
C LYS A 67 3.54 14.38 1.88
N SER A 68 4.10 13.86 2.97
CA SER A 68 5.55 13.71 3.14
C SER A 68 6.11 12.45 2.45
N ILE A 69 5.23 11.54 2.03
CA ILE A 69 5.57 10.41 1.17
C ILE A 69 5.76 10.97 -0.24
N PRO A 70 6.98 10.94 -0.81
CA PRO A 70 7.15 11.34 -2.20
C PRO A 70 6.27 10.43 -3.06
N TYR A 71 5.70 10.94 -4.15
CA TYR A 71 4.79 10.21 -5.07
C TYR A 71 3.33 10.05 -4.60
N LEU A 72 2.91 10.79 -3.56
CA LEU A 72 1.52 10.97 -3.13
C LEU A 72 0.97 12.37 -3.46
#